data_AF-A0A4Y2RR84-F1
#
_entry.id   AF-A0A4Y2RR84-F1
#
_cell.length_a   1.000
_cell.length_b   1.000
_cell.length_c   1.000
_cell.angle_alpha   90.00
_cell.angle_beta   90.00
_cell.angle_gamma   90.00
#
_symmetry.space_group_name_H-M   'P 1'
#
loop_
_entity.id
_entity.type
_entity.pdbx_description
1 polymer ?
#
loop_
_entity_poly.entity_id
_entity_poly.type
_entity_poly.pdbx_seq_one_letter_code
_entity_poly.pdbx_strand_id
1 'polypeptide(L)'
;GQAKIGAHKDDEPSLDQSVDIATLSFGACRDMIFSKKGCKSVRQALEAGSLLLMHDQKEWIHAIPPQPCVKEPRISLTFRRV
;
A
#
# COMPACT_ATOMS: atom_id res chain seq x y z
N GLY A 1 9.75 -11.03 -5.94
CA GLY A 1 8.41 -10.50 -6.30
C GLY A 1 7.26 -11.52 -6.25
N GLN A 2 7.46 -12.75 -5.74
CA GLN A 2 6.34 -13.70 -5.57
C GLN A 2 5.46 -13.34 -4.36
N ALA A 3 6.07 -12.85 -3.28
CA ALA A 3 5.35 -12.30 -2.13
C ALA A 3 4.41 -11.15 -2.55
N LYS A 4 3.19 -11.21 -2.04
CA LYS A 4 2.07 -10.34 -2.38
C LYS A 4 1.27 -10.02 -1.13
N ILE A 5 0.53 -8.91 -1.20
CA ILE A 5 -0.54 -8.60 -0.26
C ILE A 5 -1.83 -8.54 -1.08
N GLY A 6 -2.83 -9.31 -0.65
CA GLY A 6 -4.13 -9.35 -1.30
C GLY A 6 -4.85 -7.99 -1.23
N ALA A 7 -5.91 -7.85 -2.00
CA ALA A 7 -6.78 -6.68 -1.91
C ALA A 7 -7.41 -6.61 -0.52
N HIS A 8 -7.17 -5.51 0.19
CA HIS A 8 -7.69 -5.25 1.54
C HIS A 8 -7.86 -3.75 1.79
N LYS A 9 -8.44 -3.41 2.94
CA LYS A 9 -8.50 -2.07 3.50
C LYS A 9 -7.83 -2.09 4.87
N ASP A 10 -7.32 -0.95 5.29
CA ASP A 10 -6.87 -0.72 6.67
C ASP A 10 -8.01 -0.06 7.46
N ASP A 11 -9.15 -0.74 7.58
CA ASP A 11 -10.38 -0.25 8.21
C ASP A 11 -10.67 -0.88 9.58
N GLU A 12 -9.65 -1.42 10.25
CA GLU A 12 -9.78 -2.02 11.55
C GLU A 12 -10.34 -1.01 12.59
N PRO A 13 -11.28 -1.42 13.46
CA PRO A 13 -11.91 -0.52 14.44
C PRO A 13 -10.94 0.13 15.43
N SER A 14 -9.76 -0.48 15.64
CA SER A 14 -8.72 0.01 16.55
C SER A 14 -7.82 1.08 15.95
N LEU A 15 -8.01 1.45 14.68
CA LEU A 15 -7.21 2.51 14.04
C LEU A 15 -7.91 3.86 14.18
N ASP A 16 -7.14 4.93 14.39
CA ASP A 16 -7.62 6.31 14.28
C ASP A 16 -7.84 6.65 12.80
N GLN A 17 -9.09 6.55 12.37
CA GLN A 17 -9.51 6.77 10.98
C GLN A 17 -9.53 8.26 10.58
N SER A 18 -9.20 9.18 11.51
CA SER A 18 -9.13 10.62 11.23
C SER A 18 -7.74 11.08 10.76
N VAL A 19 -6.73 10.21 10.83
CA VAL A 19 -5.35 10.51 10.42
C VAL A 19 -4.88 9.62 9.28
N ASP A 20 -3.85 10.08 8.58
CA ASP A 20 -3.26 9.36 7.46
C ASP A 20 -2.41 8.16 7.93
N ILE A 21 -2.35 7.13 7.10
CA ILE A 21 -1.39 6.04 7.23
C ILE A 21 -0.17 6.36 6.36
N ALA A 22 1.01 6.30 6.97
CA ALA A 22 2.28 6.59 6.30
C ALA A 22 3.03 5.29 5.99
N THR A 23 3.44 5.08 4.75
CA THR A 23 4.25 3.92 4.34
C THR A 23 5.57 4.36 3.73
N LEU A 24 6.68 3.96 4.37
CA LEU A 24 8.04 4.11 3.83
C LEU A 24 8.46 2.82 3.13
N SER A 25 9.06 2.94 1.94
CA SER A 25 9.52 1.80 1.15
C SER A 25 11.04 1.77 1.02
N PHE A 26 11.65 0.60 1.20
CA PHE A 26 13.09 0.36 1.03
C PHE A 26 13.33 -0.86 0.15
N GLY A 27 14.42 -0.86 -0.61
CA GLY A 27 14.79 -1.97 -1.50
C GLY A 27 14.04 -1.92 -2.83
N ALA A 28 13.65 -3.09 -3.34
CA ALA A 28 13.12 -3.24 -4.69
C ALA A 28 11.82 -2.44 -4.91
N CYS A 29 11.70 -1.78 -6.06
CA CYS A 29 10.46 -1.12 -6.46
C CYS A 29 9.34 -2.16 -6.66
N ARG A 30 8.15 -1.86 -6.13
CA ARG A 30 6.95 -2.68 -6.30
C ARG A 30 5.76 -1.79 -6.63
N ASP A 31 4.87 -2.31 -7.45
CA ASP A 31 3.62 -1.63 -7.73
C ASP A 31 2.63 -1.90 -6.60
N MET A 32 1.91 -0.85 -6.21
CA MET A 32 0.72 -0.94 -5.39
C MET A 32 -0.48 -0.51 -6.23
N ILE A 33 -1.55 -1.29 -6.18
CA ILE A 33 -2.80 -0.99 -6.88
C ILE A 33 -3.77 -0.42 -5.85
N PHE A 34 -4.40 0.70 -6.18
CA PHE A 34 -5.46 1.35 -5.41
C PHE A 34 -6.76 1.32 -6.20
N SER A 35 -7.85 1.00 -5.52
CA SER A 35 -9.18 0.90 -6.11
C SER A 35 -10.22 1.51 -5.16
N LYS A 36 -11.14 2.30 -5.72
CA LYS A 36 -12.29 2.87 -5.04
C LYS A 36 -13.54 2.63 -5.86
N LYS A 37 -14.68 2.36 -5.20
CA LYS A 37 -15.95 2.07 -5.88
C LYS A 37 -16.35 3.26 -6.77
N GLY A 38 -16.68 2.98 -8.02
CA GLY A 38 -17.05 4.02 -8.99
C GLY A 38 -15.89 4.80 -9.58
N CYS A 39 -14.63 4.47 -9.22
CA CYS A 39 -13.43 5.10 -9.77
C CYS A 39 -12.60 4.08 -10.56
N LYS A 40 -11.79 4.58 -11.50
CA LYS A 40 -10.77 3.77 -12.17
C LYS A 40 -9.64 3.46 -11.19
N SER A 41 -9.16 2.22 -11.17
CA SER A 41 -8.02 1.82 -10.36
C SER A 41 -6.74 2.56 -10.78
N VAL A 42 -5.91 2.89 -9.80
CA VAL A 42 -4.62 3.54 -9.97
C VAL A 42 -3.51 2.56 -9.61
N ARG A 43 -2.40 2.62 -10.35
CA ARG A 43 -1.19 1.85 -10.09
C ARG A 43 -0.08 2.81 -9.75
N GLN A 44 0.50 2.67 -8.57
CA GLN A 44 1.59 3.52 -8.09
C GLN A 44 2.84 2.66 -7.88
N ALA A 45 3.95 3.08 -8.50
CA ALA A 45 5.26 2.50 -8.22
C ALA A 45 5.76 3.02 -6.86
N LEU A 46 6.17 2.11 -5.99
CA LEU A 46 6.75 2.42 -4.67
C LEU A 46 8.26 2.17 -4.74
N GLU A 47 9.00 3.24 -5.03
CA GLU A 47 10.45 3.23 -5.15
C GLU A 47 11.17 3.21 -3.80
N ALA A 48 12.46 2.87 -3.80
CA ALA A 48 13.29 2.95 -2.59
C ALA A 48 13.35 4.40 -2.09
N GLY A 49 13.14 4.61 -0.79
CA GLY A 49 13.12 5.93 -0.16
C GLY A 49 11.80 6.70 -0.34
N SER A 50 10.81 6.13 -1.04
CA SER A 50 9.51 6.79 -1.19
C SER A 50 8.69 6.75 0.11
N LEU A 51 7.98 7.86 0.37
CA LEU A 51 6.93 7.96 1.37
C LEU A 51 5.58 8.04 0.65
N LEU A 52 4.69 7.12 0.99
CA LEU A 52 3.28 7.15 0.59
C LEU A 52 2.43 7.55 1.79
N LEU A 53 1.61 8.58 1.63
CA LEU A 53 0.56 8.93 2.58
C LEU A 53 -0.79 8.49 2.01
N MET A 54 -1.53 7.71 2.80
CA MET A 54 -2.85 7.20 2.46
C MET A 54 -3.87 7.89 3.33
N HIS A 55 -4.90 8.45 2.71
CA HIS A 55 -6.02 9.10 3.38
C HIS A 55 -7.30 8.27 3.20
N ASP A 56 -8.20 8.33 4.19
CA ASP A 56 -9.55 7.73 4.14
C ASP A 56 -9.56 6.22 3.81
N GLN A 57 -9.01 5.40 4.72
CA GLN A 57 -8.79 3.97 4.49
C GLN A 57 -10.08 3.18 4.25
N LYS A 58 -11.21 3.68 4.74
CA LYS A 58 -12.52 3.04 4.58
C LYS A 58 -12.97 3.03 3.12
N GLU A 59 -12.52 3.98 2.31
CA GLU A 59 -12.95 4.11 0.92
C GLU A 59 -12.03 3.38 -0.08
N TRP A 60 -10.78 3.10 0.31
CA TRP A 60 -9.75 2.58 -0.59
C TRP A 60 -9.40 1.12 -0.31
N ILE A 61 -9.50 0.30 -1.34
CA ILE A 61 -8.94 -1.04 -1.37
C ILE A 61 -7.56 -0.98 -2.03
N HIS A 62 -6.57 -1.64 -1.45
CA HIS A 62 -5.23 -1.66 -1.98
C HIS A 62 -4.57 -3.05 -1.95
N ALA A 63 -3.63 -3.28 -2.86
CA ALA A 63 -2.94 -4.55 -3.02
C ALA A 63 -1.52 -4.38 -3.56
N ILE A 64 -0.62 -5.30 -3.21
CA ILE A 64 0.69 -5.44 -3.84
C ILE A 64 0.68 -6.74 -4.66
N PRO A 65 0.41 -6.70 -5.98
CA PRO A 65 0.32 -7.89 -6.81
C PRO A 65 1.69 -8.58 -6.96
N PRO A 66 1.72 -9.89 -7.26
CA PRO A 66 2.97 -10.56 -7.58
C PRO A 66 3.60 -9.94 -8.85
N GLN A 67 4.90 -9.69 -8.79
CA GLN A 67 5.71 -9.20 -9.91
C GLN A 67 6.90 -10.15 -10.07
N PRO A 68 6.76 -11.25 -10.84
CA PRO A 68 7.76 -12.31 -10.93
C PRO A 68 9.13 -11.85 -11.42
N CYS A 69 9.19 -10.74 -12.18
CA CYS A 69 10.42 -10.16 -12.69
C CYS A 69 11.27 -9.48 -11.60
N VAL A 70 10.66 -9.00 -10.52
CA VAL A 70 11.39 -8.37 -9.40
C VAL A 70 12.00 -9.47 -8.54
N LYS A 71 13.33 -9.53 -8.40
CA LYS A 71 14.03 -10.60 -7.68
C LYS A 71 14.55 -10.15 -6.32
N GLU A 72 14.79 -8.86 -6.19
CA GLU A 72 15.35 -8.21 -5.02
C GLU A 72 14.29 -8.06 -3.92
N PRO A 73 14.70 -8.04 -2.64
CA PRO A 73 13.78 -7.85 -1.52
C PRO A 73 13.29 -6.39 -1.42
N ARG A 74 12.08 -6.22 -0.87
CA ARG A 74 11.50 -4.93 -0.49
C ARG A 74 11.06 -5.01 0.95
N ILE A 75 11.35 -3.96 1.72
CA ILE A 75 10.82 -3.75 3.07
C ILE A 75 9.86 -2.56 3.00
N SER A 76 8.70 -2.68 3.62
CA SER A 76 7.81 -1.54 3.86
C SER A 76 7.52 -1.39 5.33
N LEU A 77 7.63 -0.16 5.82
CA LEU A 77 7.25 0.23 7.17
C LEU A 77 5.99 1.06 7.07
N THR A 78 4.89 0.52 7.59
CA THR A 78 3.58 1.18 7.59
C THR A 78 3.28 1.65 9.01
N PHE A 79 3.21 2.95 9.20
CA PHE A 79 2.96 3.61 10.47
C PHE A 79 1.48 3.95 10.57
N ARG A 80 0.88 3.54 11.68
CA ARG A 80 -0.54 3.73 11.97
C ARG A 80 -0.70 4.30 13.36
N ARG A 81 -1.74 5.11 13.56
CA ARG A 81 -2.17 5.55 14.89
C ARG A 81 -3.33 4.65 15.33
N VAL A 82 -3.25 4.18 16.56
CA VAL A 82 -4.28 3.37 17.24
C VAL A 82 -4.95 4.17 18.34
#